data_AF-A0A5E3WWP7-F1
#
_entry.id   AF-A0A5E3WWP7-F1
#
_cell.length_a   1.000
_cell.length_b   1.000
_cell.length_c   1.000
_cell.angle_alpha   90.00
_cell.angle_beta   90.00
_cell.angle_gamma   90.00
#
_symmetry.space_group_name_H-M   'P 1'
#
loop_
_entity.id
_entity.type
_entity.pdbx_description
1 polymer ?
#
loop_
_entity_poly.entity_id
_entity_poly.type
_entity_poly.pdbx_seq_one_letter_code
_entity_poly.pdbx_strand_id
1 'polypeptide(L)'
;MPSEPLKRILVTGGAGYIGSHVIHVLQQTRRFKIIAIDNYHNSPPAVYDRLTKIARDALPADATEQDKDSTEIDTYKVDLINAEEVRAVFEKYGKGGIWGVIHIAALKSVGESTQIPITYYHNNVAATIFLLEIMSDFECTRFLYSSSATVYGTPPHIPIPESTRLHADSPYGRSKVMSEFMLEDLCHAEPSRWRAISLRYFNPAGAHPSGFIGEDPQGRPGNLLPLLAQIAGGRIKDPEVKVFGNDYPTPDGTCVRDYLHVMDLAKGHLIALDALAPESKVFDNCPDEARYKAYNLGSGRGFSVLQMIEAMRKVSGFDFKYSIIGRRRGDVPDLTADPTLAEKELGFKTEYDLETMCRDLWNWQAKNPQGYDTQESQVAPLRLQQSQLSFKPLSIQSLNMTHDYVGDGFWIRVGSKVHTAMYVSVTRTDHNAGTSQWHAQGKSGVTWHHLTGNFSDSHYARGGWELVVIKDVNNTRRKGWYLQPHGKSYYITFNGWDDVKLEAARKA
;
A
#
# COMPACT_ATOMS: atom_id res chain seq x y z
N MET A 1 -2.01 41.85 -10.79
CA MET A 1 -3.35 41.24 -10.74
C MET A 1 -3.39 40.31 -9.52
N PRO A 2 -4.50 40.18 -8.79
CA PRO A 2 -4.59 39.17 -7.74
C PRO A 2 -4.29 37.80 -8.34
N SER A 3 -3.56 36.94 -7.63
CA SER A 3 -3.39 35.53 -8.01
C SER A 3 -4.76 34.86 -8.07
N GLU A 4 -4.98 33.99 -9.05
CA GLU A 4 -6.16 33.13 -9.04
C GLU A 4 -6.17 32.30 -7.74
N PRO A 5 -7.34 32.08 -7.11
CA PRO A 5 -7.42 31.28 -5.91
C PRO A 5 -7.01 29.83 -6.18
N LEU A 6 -6.45 29.16 -5.16
CA LEU A 6 -6.05 27.76 -5.28
C LEU A 6 -7.26 26.87 -5.61
N LYS A 7 -7.11 26.03 -6.65
CA LYS A 7 -8.09 24.97 -6.94
C LYS A 7 -7.91 23.83 -5.94
N ARG A 8 -8.99 23.38 -5.30
CA ARG A 8 -8.91 22.26 -4.36
C ARG A 8 -8.98 20.93 -5.10
N ILE A 9 -7.97 20.09 -4.92
CA ILE A 9 -7.90 18.76 -5.54
C ILE A 9 -7.96 17.72 -4.44
N LEU A 10 -8.94 16.82 -4.51
CA LEU A 10 -9.02 15.68 -3.60
C LEU A 10 -8.27 14.48 -4.20
N VAL A 11 -7.29 13.96 -3.48
CA VAL A 11 -6.46 12.81 -3.87
C VAL A 11 -6.77 11.66 -2.92
N THR A 12 -7.43 10.62 -3.43
CA THR A 12 -7.65 9.40 -2.63
C THR A 12 -6.43 8.50 -2.71
N GLY A 13 -6.06 7.86 -1.61
CA GLY A 13 -4.82 7.07 -1.54
C GLY A 13 -3.58 7.97 -1.59
N GLY A 14 -3.72 9.21 -1.09
CA GLY A 14 -2.70 10.26 -1.18
C GLY A 14 -1.40 9.92 -0.45
N ALA A 15 -1.44 9.04 0.56
CA ALA A 15 -0.24 8.61 1.27
C ALA A 15 0.47 7.45 0.56
N GLY A 16 -0.18 6.83 -0.42
CA GLY A 16 0.39 5.75 -1.22
C GLY A 16 1.60 6.18 -2.06
N TYR A 17 2.26 5.19 -2.65
CA TYR A 17 3.45 5.40 -3.48
C TYR A 17 3.21 6.40 -4.61
N ILE A 18 2.24 6.14 -5.50
CA ILE A 18 1.96 7.05 -6.63
C ILE A 18 1.32 8.35 -6.12
N GLY A 19 0.38 8.26 -5.16
CA GLY A 19 -0.34 9.41 -4.63
C GLY A 19 0.57 10.49 -4.04
N SER A 20 1.58 10.10 -3.27
CA SER A 20 2.55 11.04 -2.70
C SER A 20 3.35 11.80 -3.76
N HIS A 21 3.76 11.11 -4.84
CA HIS A 21 4.50 11.75 -5.93
C HIS A 21 3.60 12.65 -6.79
N VAL A 22 2.32 12.28 -6.98
CA VAL A 22 1.32 13.15 -7.62
C VAL A 22 1.12 14.41 -6.79
N ILE A 23 0.90 14.28 -5.48
CA ILE A 23 0.76 15.44 -4.58
C ILE A 23 1.97 16.36 -4.67
N HIS A 24 3.19 15.80 -4.65
CA HIS A 24 4.41 16.58 -4.81
C HIS A 24 4.40 17.40 -6.10
N VAL A 25 4.10 16.78 -7.24
CA VAL A 25 4.06 17.48 -8.54
C VAL A 25 2.98 18.57 -8.56
N LEU A 26 1.81 18.32 -7.96
CA LEU A 26 0.76 19.33 -7.85
C LEU A 26 1.20 20.52 -6.98
N GLN A 27 1.85 20.27 -5.84
CA GLN A 27 2.36 21.32 -4.95
C GLN A 27 3.41 22.20 -5.64
N GLN A 28 4.24 21.64 -6.52
CA GLN A 28 5.23 22.41 -7.29
C GLN A 28 4.59 23.50 -8.15
N THR A 29 3.36 23.31 -8.62
CA THR A 29 2.68 24.28 -9.48
C THR A 29 2.20 25.53 -8.73
N ARG A 30 2.02 25.44 -7.41
CA ARG A 30 1.42 26.50 -6.58
C ARG A 30 -0.01 26.91 -6.96
N ARG A 31 -0.69 26.12 -7.81
CA ARG A 31 -2.07 26.37 -8.27
C ARG A 31 -3.13 25.61 -7.47
N PHE A 32 -2.70 24.65 -6.65
CA PHE A 32 -3.60 23.71 -6.00
C PHE A 32 -3.48 23.73 -4.48
N LYS A 33 -4.61 23.53 -3.82
CA LYS A 33 -4.70 23.15 -2.41
C LYS A 33 -5.07 21.67 -2.36
N ILE A 34 -4.27 20.86 -1.68
CA ILE A 34 -4.44 19.41 -1.70
C ILE A 34 -5.30 18.98 -0.51
N ILE A 35 -6.28 18.13 -0.81
CA ILE A 35 -7.09 17.38 0.15
C ILE A 35 -6.72 15.92 -0.03
N ALA A 36 -6.14 15.27 0.97
CA ALA A 36 -5.70 13.89 0.86
C ALA A 36 -6.53 12.99 1.78
N ILE A 37 -7.11 11.93 1.24
CA ILE A 37 -7.85 10.92 2.02
C ILE A 37 -7.20 9.55 1.84
N ASP A 38 -6.93 8.86 2.95
CA ASP A 38 -6.30 7.54 2.97
C ASP A 38 -6.66 6.80 4.26
N ASN A 39 -6.84 5.48 4.22
CA ASN A 39 -7.05 4.68 5.43
C ASN A 39 -5.74 4.14 6.03
N TYR A 40 -4.61 4.39 5.36
CA TYR A 40 -3.26 3.98 5.73
C TYR A 40 -3.04 2.46 5.71
N HIS A 41 -3.88 1.71 4.98
CA HIS A 41 -3.77 0.25 4.87
C HIS A 41 -2.41 -0.21 4.35
N ASN A 42 -1.82 0.54 3.41
CA ASN A 42 -0.56 0.20 2.77
C ASN A 42 0.38 1.42 2.59
N SER A 43 0.27 2.38 3.50
CA SER A 43 1.02 3.64 3.47
C SER A 43 1.09 4.24 4.87
N PRO A 44 2.23 4.85 5.26
CA PRO A 44 2.33 5.56 6.55
C PRO A 44 1.93 7.04 6.40
N PRO A 45 1.25 7.64 7.41
CA PRO A 45 0.86 9.06 7.37
C PRO A 45 2.05 10.03 7.34
N ALA A 46 3.23 9.60 7.83
CA ALA A 46 4.45 10.41 7.89
C ALA A 46 4.95 10.92 6.52
N VAL A 47 4.46 10.35 5.41
CA VAL A 47 4.76 10.85 4.07
C VAL A 47 4.29 12.29 3.86
N TYR A 48 3.17 12.69 4.47
CA TYR A 48 2.62 14.05 4.30
C TYR A 48 3.54 15.11 4.92
N ASP A 49 4.11 14.85 6.09
CA ASP A 49 5.07 15.75 6.72
C ASP A 49 6.30 15.95 5.83
N ARG A 50 6.77 14.86 5.19
CA ARG A 50 7.90 14.92 4.26
C ARG A 50 7.55 15.69 2.98
N LEU A 51 6.34 15.53 2.44
CA LEU A 51 5.85 16.28 1.29
C LEU A 51 5.75 17.78 1.60
N THR A 52 5.09 18.15 2.69
CA THR A 52 4.98 19.55 3.12
C THR A 52 6.36 20.15 3.37
N LYS A 53 7.28 19.40 3.98
CA LYS A 53 8.67 19.86 4.13
C LYS A 53 9.34 20.12 2.78
N ILE A 54 9.29 19.19 1.83
CA ILE A 54 9.87 19.37 0.49
C ILE A 54 9.26 20.63 -0.18
N ALA A 55 7.94 20.78 -0.12
CA ALA A 55 7.23 21.87 -0.76
C ALA A 55 7.53 23.24 -0.11
N ARG A 56 7.67 23.30 1.22
CA ARG A 56 8.04 24.51 1.98
C ARG A 56 9.50 24.89 1.75
N ASP A 57 10.43 23.92 1.76
CA ASP A 57 11.85 24.18 1.53
C ASP A 57 12.10 24.72 0.10
N ALA A 58 11.19 24.42 -0.85
CA ALA A 58 11.24 24.91 -2.22
C ALA A 58 10.57 26.28 -2.43
N LEU A 59 10.07 26.94 -1.38
CA LEU A 59 9.49 28.28 -1.49
C LEU A 59 10.59 29.35 -1.65
N PRO A 60 10.36 30.40 -2.46
CA PRO A 60 11.25 31.55 -2.51
C PRO A 60 11.14 32.36 -1.21
N ALA A 61 12.15 33.21 -0.93
CA ALA A 61 12.20 34.00 0.29
C ALA A 61 11.04 35.01 0.43
N ASP A 62 10.47 35.44 -0.70
CA ASP A 62 9.34 36.37 -0.82
C ASP A 62 8.00 35.66 -1.06
N ALA A 63 7.90 34.36 -0.75
CA ALA A 63 6.67 33.58 -0.90
C ALA A 63 5.46 34.22 -0.21
N THR A 64 4.35 34.30 -0.94
CA THR A 64 3.07 34.81 -0.43
C THR A 64 2.43 33.83 0.54
N GLU A 65 1.41 34.27 1.28
CA GLU A 65 0.61 33.35 2.12
C GLU A 65 -0.13 32.30 1.28
N GLN A 66 -0.49 32.62 0.04
CA GLN A 66 -1.09 31.64 -0.88
C GLN A 66 -0.07 30.58 -1.30
N ASP A 67 1.19 30.95 -1.56
CA ASP A 67 2.26 29.98 -1.88
C ASP A 67 2.53 29.04 -0.71
N LYS A 68 2.47 29.55 0.53
CA LYS A 68 2.58 28.74 1.75
C LYS A 68 1.38 27.81 1.90
N ASP A 69 0.15 28.31 1.72
CA ASP A 69 -1.06 27.48 1.79
C ASP A 69 -1.05 26.36 0.74
N SER A 70 -0.47 26.59 -0.44
CA SER A 70 -0.29 25.56 -1.47
C SER A 70 0.70 24.45 -1.08
N THR A 71 1.52 24.62 -0.03
CA THR A 71 2.40 23.57 0.51
C THR A 71 1.73 22.70 1.56
N GLU A 72 0.61 23.15 2.10
CA GLU A 72 -0.12 22.43 3.13
C GLU A 72 -1.04 21.39 2.48
N ILE A 73 -1.23 20.28 3.19
CA ILE A 73 -2.10 19.18 2.78
C ILE A 73 -3.17 19.02 3.85
N ASP A 74 -4.44 19.12 3.46
CA ASP A 74 -5.55 18.81 4.35
C ASP A 74 -5.73 17.28 4.35
N THR A 75 -5.24 16.60 5.39
CA THR A 75 -5.24 15.14 5.46
C THR A 75 -6.41 14.60 6.27
N TYR A 76 -7.06 13.53 5.79
CA TYR A 76 -8.12 12.83 6.50
C TYR A 76 -7.87 11.32 6.48
N LYS A 77 -7.96 10.69 7.67
CA LYS A 77 -7.98 9.23 7.78
C LYS A 77 -9.40 8.76 7.47
N VAL A 78 -9.62 8.26 6.26
CA VAL A 78 -10.95 7.86 5.78
C VAL A 78 -10.83 6.58 4.98
N ASP A 79 -11.74 5.64 5.24
CA ASP A 79 -11.93 4.49 4.35
C ASP A 79 -12.99 4.82 3.28
N LEU A 80 -12.66 4.62 2.01
CA LEU A 80 -13.58 4.93 0.91
C LEU A 80 -14.83 4.05 0.89
N ILE A 81 -14.81 2.89 1.55
CA ILE A 81 -16.03 2.08 1.70
C ILE A 81 -16.99 2.68 2.72
N ASN A 82 -16.54 3.63 3.55
CA ASN A 82 -17.39 4.38 4.47
C ASN A 82 -17.86 5.68 3.81
N ALA A 83 -18.99 5.60 3.10
CA ALA A 83 -19.56 6.72 2.36
C ALA A 83 -19.84 7.96 3.25
N GLU A 84 -20.19 7.77 4.53
CA GLU A 84 -20.45 8.88 5.46
C GLU A 84 -19.17 9.65 5.83
N GLU A 85 -18.05 8.93 6.03
CA GLU A 85 -16.75 9.58 6.27
C GLU A 85 -16.29 10.38 5.04
N VAL A 86 -16.47 9.81 3.83
CA VAL A 86 -16.17 10.52 2.58
C VAL A 86 -17.07 11.74 2.43
N ARG A 87 -18.38 11.60 2.67
CA ARG A 87 -19.35 12.70 2.60
C ARG A 87 -19.00 13.83 3.56
N ALA A 88 -18.61 13.52 4.80
CA ALA A 88 -18.19 14.52 5.79
C ALA A 88 -16.99 15.36 5.31
N VAL A 89 -16.05 14.76 4.55
CA VAL A 89 -14.95 15.52 3.92
C VAL A 89 -15.51 16.49 2.89
N PHE A 90 -16.41 16.05 1.99
CA PHE A 90 -17.02 16.94 1.00
C PHE A 90 -17.86 18.05 1.65
N GLU A 91 -18.61 17.76 2.71
CA GLU A 91 -19.40 18.73 3.48
C GLU A 91 -18.55 19.88 4.03
N LYS A 92 -17.33 19.57 4.50
CA LYS A 92 -16.40 20.59 5.00
C LYS A 92 -16.01 21.63 3.94
N TYR A 93 -15.97 21.24 2.66
CA TYR A 93 -15.64 22.15 1.56
C TYR A 93 -16.86 22.72 0.84
N GLY A 94 -18.04 22.10 1.00
CA GLY A 94 -19.29 22.54 0.40
C GLY A 94 -19.42 22.22 -1.09
N LYS A 95 -20.60 22.49 -1.65
CA LYS A 95 -20.89 22.27 -3.09
C LYS A 95 -19.99 23.15 -3.96
N GLY A 96 -19.37 22.55 -4.97
CA GLY A 96 -18.38 23.21 -5.83
C GLY A 96 -17.05 23.56 -5.14
N GLY A 97 -16.87 23.19 -3.86
CA GLY A 97 -15.68 23.52 -3.08
C GLY A 97 -14.45 22.72 -3.46
N ILE A 98 -14.64 21.52 -4.02
CA ILE A 98 -13.62 20.63 -4.58
C ILE A 98 -13.71 20.70 -6.10
N TRP A 99 -12.61 21.05 -6.77
CA TRP A 99 -12.58 21.28 -8.21
C TRP A 99 -12.56 19.98 -9.01
N GLY A 100 -11.87 18.96 -8.49
CA GLY A 100 -11.74 17.65 -9.11
C GLY A 100 -11.11 16.63 -8.18
N VAL A 101 -11.24 15.36 -8.55
CA VAL A 101 -10.74 14.21 -7.79
C VAL A 101 -9.70 13.44 -8.61
N ILE A 102 -8.59 13.09 -7.97
CA ILE A 102 -7.65 12.09 -8.45
C ILE A 102 -7.82 10.83 -7.60
N HIS A 103 -8.40 9.80 -8.18
CA HIS A 103 -8.75 8.56 -7.48
C HIS A 103 -7.66 7.50 -7.67
N ILE A 104 -6.81 7.32 -6.63
CA ILE A 104 -5.68 6.37 -6.63
C ILE A 104 -5.91 5.19 -5.67
N ALA A 105 -6.65 5.43 -4.58
CA ALA A 105 -6.96 4.40 -3.58
C ALA A 105 -7.56 3.14 -4.22
N ALA A 106 -6.85 2.02 -4.09
CA ALA A 106 -7.29 0.69 -4.49
C ALA A 106 -6.39 -0.38 -3.84
N LEU A 107 -6.92 -1.57 -3.61
CA LEU A 107 -6.08 -2.75 -3.45
C LEU A 107 -5.47 -3.11 -4.81
N LYS A 108 -4.15 -3.35 -4.83
CA LYS A 108 -3.37 -3.45 -6.10
C LYS A 108 -2.70 -4.79 -6.38
N SER A 109 -2.75 -5.76 -5.45
CA SER A 109 -2.00 -7.01 -5.62
C SER A 109 -2.77 -8.01 -6.50
N VAL A 110 -2.28 -8.22 -7.73
CA VAL A 110 -2.87 -9.17 -8.68
C VAL A 110 -3.01 -10.56 -8.06
N GLY A 111 -1.94 -11.07 -7.43
CA GLY A 111 -1.94 -12.41 -6.82
C GLY A 111 -2.95 -12.55 -5.68
N GLU A 112 -2.98 -11.59 -4.75
CA GLU A 112 -3.92 -11.59 -3.63
C GLU A 112 -5.38 -11.46 -4.11
N SER A 113 -5.63 -10.68 -5.15
CA SER A 113 -6.98 -10.52 -5.71
C SER A 113 -7.62 -11.85 -6.14
N THR A 114 -6.80 -12.84 -6.55
CA THR A 114 -7.29 -14.19 -6.88
C THR A 114 -7.68 -15.02 -5.67
N GLN A 115 -7.22 -14.63 -4.47
CA GLN A 115 -7.49 -15.31 -3.21
C GLN A 115 -8.68 -14.68 -2.47
N ILE A 116 -8.80 -13.35 -2.51
CA ILE A 116 -9.88 -12.57 -1.87
C ILE A 116 -10.63 -11.64 -2.85
N PRO A 117 -11.21 -12.18 -3.94
CA PRO A 117 -11.78 -11.38 -5.01
C PRO A 117 -12.91 -10.44 -4.57
N ILE A 118 -13.78 -10.88 -3.64
CA ILE A 118 -14.91 -10.06 -3.16
C ILE A 118 -14.41 -8.82 -2.42
N THR A 119 -13.34 -8.94 -1.63
CA THR A 119 -12.70 -7.80 -0.96
C THR A 119 -12.18 -6.79 -1.98
N TYR A 120 -11.58 -7.25 -3.08
CA TYR A 120 -11.11 -6.36 -4.16
C TYR A 120 -12.26 -5.66 -4.86
N TYR A 121 -13.37 -6.35 -5.16
CA TYR A 121 -14.53 -5.69 -5.76
C TYR A 121 -15.18 -4.68 -4.81
N HIS A 122 -15.30 -5.00 -3.52
CA HIS A 122 -15.83 -4.08 -2.53
C HIS A 122 -14.95 -2.83 -2.38
N ASN A 123 -13.64 -3.02 -2.23
CA ASN A 123 -12.70 -1.92 -2.04
C ASN A 123 -12.49 -1.07 -3.31
N ASN A 124 -12.48 -1.69 -4.49
CA ASN A 124 -12.12 -0.96 -5.72
C ASN A 124 -13.36 -0.48 -6.48
N VAL A 125 -14.41 -1.30 -6.58
CA VAL A 125 -15.60 -0.97 -7.37
C VAL A 125 -16.64 -0.24 -6.52
N ALA A 126 -17.06 -0.81 -5.38
CA ALA A 126 -18.09 -0.16 -4.55
C ALA A 126 -17.63 1.19 -4.00
N ALA A 127 -16.38 1.30 -3.56
CA ALA A 127 -15.78 2.58 -3.17
C ALA A 127 -15.80 3.62 -4.30
N THR A 128 -15.55 3.20 -5.55
CA THR A 128 -15.63 4.12 -6.71
C THR A 128 -17.07 4.58 -6.93
N ILE A 129 -18.05 3.69 -6.80
CA ILE A 129 -19.48 4.04 -6.90
C ILE A 129 -19.84 5.10 -5.85
N PHE A 130 -19.54 4.85 -4.58
CA PHE A 130 -19.86 5.79 -3.50
C PHE A 130 -19.18 7.15 -3.69
N LEU A 131 -17.92 7.15 -4.14
CA LEU A 131 -17.20 8.37 -4.42
C LEU A 131 -17.86 9.16 -5.55
N LEU A 132 -18.27 8.52 -6.65
CA LEU A 132 -18.95 9.19 -7.77
C LEU A 132 -20.32 9.74 -7.37
N GLU A 133 -21.09 9.01 -6.55
CA GLU A 133 -22.37 9.47 -6.01
C GLU A 133 -22.19 10.74 -5.15
N ILE A 134 -21.25 10.72 -4.20
CA ILE A 134 -20.94 11.88 -3.35
C ILE A 134 -20.42 13.04 -4.19
N MET A 135 -19.51 12.78 -5.13
CA MET A 135 -19.02 13.80 -6.06
C MET A 135 -20.14 14.49 -6.83
N SER A 136 -21.16 13.73 -7.27
CA SER A 136 -22.36 14.26 -7.92
C SER A 136 -23.11 15.22 -7.00
N ASP A 137 -23.40 14.81 -5.76
CA ASP A 137 -24.15 15.62 -4.77
C ASP A 137 -23.48 16.97 -4.46
N PHE A 138 -22.15 17.01 -4.53
CA PHE A 138 -21.32 18.18 -4.24
C PHE A 138 -20.83 18.92 -5.48
N GLU A 139 -21.36 18.62 -6.67
CA GLU A 139 -21.03 19.33 -7.92
C GLU A 139 -19.54 19.27 -8.30
N CYS A 140 -18.85 18.19 -7.89
CA CYS A 140 -17.46 17.92 -8.23
C CYS A 140 -17.40 16.87 -9.36
N THR A 141 -17.35 17.29 -10.62
CA THR A 141 -17.60 16.38 -11.77
C THR A 141 -16.40 16.19 -12.71
N ARG A 142 -15.18 16.44 -12.18
CA ARG A 142 -13.90 16.18 -12.85
C ARG A 142 -13.20 15.02 -12.15
N PHE A 143 -12.97 13.93 -12.88
CA PHE A 143 -12.46 12.69 -12.29
C PHE A 143 -11.26 12.16 -13.06
N LEU A 144 -10.14 12.00 -12.37
CA LEU A 144 -8.95 11.34 -12.89
C LEU A 144 -8.81 9.97 -12.22
N TYR A 145 -8.97 8.91 -12.99
CA TYR A 145 -8.97 7.54 -12.48
C TYR A 145 -7.63 6.84 -12.67
N SER A 146 -7.15 6.21 -11.59
CA SER A 146 -6.01 5.30 -11.64
C SER A 146 -6.41 3.93 -12.19
N SER A 147 -6.26 3.74 -13.49
CA SER A 147 -6.39 2.43 -14.13
C SER A 147 -5.03 1.71 -14.19
N SER A 148 -4.93 0.65 -14.99
CA SER A 148 -3.79 -0.26 -15.00
C SER A 148 -3.71 -1.04 -16.31
N ALA A 149 -2.52 -1.30 -16.83
CA ALA A 149 -2.30 -2.16 -18.00
C ALA A 149 -2.90 -3.58 -17.84
N THR A 150 -3.20 -4.01 -16.61
CA THR A 150 -3.93 -5.27 -16.35
C THR A 150 -5.34 -5.31 -16.95
N VAL A 151 -5.91 -4.17 -17.36
CA VAL A 151 -7.21 -4.13 -18.07
C VAL A 151 -7.16 -4.84 -19.42
N TYR A 152 -5.96 -4.95 -20.02
CA TYR A 152 -5.76 -5.61 -21.31
C TYR A 152 -5.63 -7.14 -21.22
N GLY A 153 -5.39 -7.69 -20.03
CA GLY A 153 -5.08 -9.11 -19.85
C GLY A 153 -3.88 -9.54 -20.69
N THR A 154 -4.05 -10.58 -21.50
CA THR A 154 -3.07 -11.02 -22.50
C THR A 154 -3.34 -10.32 -23.84
N PRO A 155 -2.59 -9.26 -24.20
CA PRO A 155 -2.86 -8.48 -25.39
C PRO A 155 -2.48 -9.24 -26.67
N PRO A 156 -3.18 -9.02 -27.79
CA PRO A 156 -2.87 -9.65 -29.07
C PRO A 156 -1.66 -9.03 -29.78
N HIS A 157 -1.32 -7.79 -29.43
CA HIS A 157 -0.25 -7.01 -30.07
C HIS A 157 0.57 -6.28 -29.00
N ILE A 158 1.87 -6.20 -29.24
CA ILE A 158 2.85 -5.46 -28.44
C ILE A 158 3.66 -4.58 -29.43
N PRO A 159 3.86 -3.28 -29.16
CA PRO A 159 3.36 -2.51 -28.01
C PRO A 159 1.82 -2.38 -27.99
N ILE A 160 1.23 -2.17 -26.80
CA ILE A 160 -0.23 -2.21 -26.58
C ILE A 160 -0.85 -0.83 -26.79
N PRO A 161 -1.67 -0.60 -27.84
CA PRO A 161 -2.42 0.65 -28.01
C PRO A 161 -3.70 0.68 -27.16
N GLU A 162 -4.22 1.88 -26.90
CA GLU A 162 -5.47 2.11 -26.15
C GLU A 162 -6.71 1.51 -26.81
N SER A 163 -6.65 1.28 -28.13
CA SER A 163 -7.69 0.59 -28.92
C SER A 163 -7.78 -0.91 -28.64
N THR A 164 -6.82 -1.47 -27.89
CA THR A 164 -6.87 -2.88 -27.47
C THR A 164 -8.08 -3.11 -26.59
N ARG A 165 -8.86 -4.14 -26.93
CA ARG A 165 -10.07 -4.52 -26.18
C ARG A 165 -9.72 -4.83 -24.72
N LEU A 166 -10.53 -4.31 -23.80
CA LEU A 166 -10.41 -4.60 -22.38
C LEU A 166 -10.86 -6.04 -22.08
N HIS A 167 -9.96 -6.85 -21.52
CA HIS A 167 -10.20 -8.24 -21.16
C HIS A 167 -9.26 -8.69 -20.02
N ALA A 168 -9.59 -8.34 -18.79
CA ALA A 168 -8.74 -8.62 -17.64
C ALA A 168 -8.79 -10.09 -17.15
N ASP A 169 -7.60 -10.64 -16.88
CA ASP A 169 -7.40 -12.03 -16.43
C ASP A 169 -7.38 -12.22 -14.90
N SER A 170 -7.49 -11.13 -14.12
CA SER A 170 -7.49 -11.16 -12.65
C SER A 170 -8.64 -10.34 -12.04
N PRO A 171 -9.11 -10.66 -10.82
CA PRO A 171 -10.11 -9.84 -10.11
C PRO A 171 -9.69 -8.38 -9.93
N TYR A 172 -8.40 -8.11 -9.63
CA TYR A 172 -7.87 -6.74 -9.64
C TYR A 172 -8.07 -6.06 -10.99
N GLY A 173 -7.62 -6.68 -12.10
CA GLY A 173 -7.78 -6.10 -13.43
C GLY A 173 -9.25 -5.91 -13.81
N ARG A 174 -10.13 -6.86 -13.45
CA ARG A 174 -11.58 -6.75 -13.68
C ARG A 174 -12.20 -5.60 -12.90
N SER A 175 -11.76 -5.34 -11.67
CA SER A 175 -12.22 -4.18 -10.91
C SER A 175 -11.88 -2.85 -11.60
N LYS A 176 -10.71 -2.77 -12.25
CA LYS A 176 -10.30 -1.60 -13.05
C LYS A 176 -11.15 -1.46 -14.32
N VAL A 177 -11.40 -2.56 -15.05
CA VAL A 177 -12.30 -2.57 -16.22
C VAL A 177 -13.71 -2.13 -15.84
N MET A 178 -14.27 -2.65 -14.75
CA MET A 178 -15.60 -2.27 -14.27
C MET A 178 -15.66 -0.76 -13.97
N SER A 179 -14.62 -0.21 -13.34
CA SER A 179 -14.56 1.22 -13.04
C SER A 179 -14.43 2.08 -14.30
N GLU A 180 -13.66 1.64 -15.30
CA GLU A 180 -13.60 2.33 -16.59
C GLU A 180 -14.96 2.36 -17.29
N PHE A 181 -15.69 1.25 -17.34
CA PHE A 181 -17.03 1.22 -17.93
C PHE A 181 -18.02 2.10 -17.17
N MET A 182 -18.00 2.11 -15.83
CA MET A 182 -18.85 3.01 -15.05
C MET A 182 -18.57 4.49 -15.36
N LEU A 183 -17.30 4.87 -15.57
CA LEU A 183 -16.93 6.25 -15.90
C LEU A 183 -17.33 6.63 -17.32
N GLU A 184 -17.16 5.71 -18.26
CA GLU A 184 -17.62 5.87 -19.64
C GLU A 184 -19.14 6.08 -19.67
N ASP A 185 -19.91 5.15 -19.09
CA ASP A 185 -21.37 5.21 -18.99
C ASP A 185 -21.85 6.52 -18.34
N LEU A 186 -21.21 6.96 -17.26
CA LEU A 186 -21.53 8.21 -16.58
C LEU A 186 -21.29 9.45 -17.46
N CYS A 187 -20.17 9.48 -18.18
CA CYS A 187 -19.86 10.58 -19.11
C CYS A 187 -20.79 10.59 -20.33
N HIS A 188 -21.26 9.43 -20.79
CA HIS A 188 -22.29 9.32 -21.83
C HIS A 188 -23.67 9.76 -21.35
N ALA A 189 -24.02 9.45 -20.10
CA ALA A 189 -25.31 9.82 -19.52
C ALA A 189 -25.40 11.34 -19.23
N GLU A 190 -24.28 11.97 -18.87
CA GLU A 190 -24.21 13.38 -18.46
C GLU A 190 -23.05 14.16 -19.13
N PRO A 191 -23.00 14.25 -20.48
CA PRO A 191 -21.84 14.75 -21.24
C PRO A 191 -21.52 16.24 -21.01
N SER A 192 -22.52 17.04 -20.68
CA SER A 192 -22.33 18.46 -20.36
C SER A 192 -21.71 18.67 -18.97
N ARG A 193 -21.87 17.70 -18.06
CA ARG A 193 -21.58 17.82 -16.63
C ARG A 193 -20.30 17.08 -16.23
N TRP A 194 -20.13 15.84 -16.66
CA TRP A 194 -18.98 15.01 -16.27
C TRP A 194 -17.83 15.08 -17.26
N ARG A 195 -16.61 15.03 -16.73
CA ARG A 195 -15.37 14.84 -17.48
C ARG A 195 -14.51 13.83 -16.73
N ALA A 196 -14.11 12.77 -17.40
CA ALA A 196 -13.25 11.75 -16.80
C ALA A 196 -12.11 11.32 -17.71
N ILE A 197 -10.95 11.07 -17.10
CA ILE A 197 -9.80 10.48 -17.77
C ILE A 197 -9.35 9.26 -16.97
N SER A 198 -9.22 8.12 -17.63
CA SER A 198 -8.63 6.90 -17.08
C SER A 198 -7.17 6.78 -17.50
N LEU A 199 -6.25 6.81 -16.55
CA LEU A 199 -4.83 6.64 -16.82
C LEU A 199 -4.44 5.18 -16.59
N ARG A 200 -4.10 4.46 -17.66
CA ARG A 200 -3.69 3.05 -17.62
C ARG A 200 -2.19 2.97 -17.37
N TYR A 201 -1.81 2.87 -16.10
CA TYR A 201 -0.40 2.77 -15.72
C TYR A 201 0.17 1.42 -16.09
N PHE A 202 1.42 1.41 -16.51
CA PHE A 202 2.21 0.19 -16.65
C PHE A 202 2.91 -0.11 -15.32
N ASN A 203 4.24 -0.14 -15.26
CA ASN A 203 4.97 -0.52 -14.05
C ASN A 203 5.76 0.67 -13.47
N PRO A 204 5.17 1.47 -12.57
CA PRO A 204 5.90 2.58 -11.95
C PRO A 204 7.09 2.08 -11.11
N ALA A 205 8.21 2.79 -11.23
CA ALA A 205 9.49 2.50 -10.60
C ALA A 205 10.19 3.79 -10.14
N GLY A 206 11.22 3.65 -9.32
CA GLY A 206 11.98 4.80 -8.81
C GLY A 206 11.44 5.34 -7.49
N ALA A 207 11.84 6.57 -7.21
CA ALA A 207 11.42 7.35 -6.06
C ALA A 207 11.67 8.83 -6.37
N HIS A 208 11.33 9.74 -5.46
CA HIS A 208 11.72 11.13 -5.62
C HIS A 208 13.27 11.27 -5.52
N PRO A 209 13.92 12.05 -6.40
CA PRO A 209 15.39 12.11 -6.49
C PRO A 209 16.09 12.60 -5.20
N SER A 210 15.38 13.32 -4.32
CA SER A 210 15.93 13.67 -2.99
C SER A 210 16.18 12.45 -2.10
N GLY A 211 15.47 11.34 -2.34
CA GLY A 211 15.42 10.17 -1.46
C GLY A 211 14.63 10.42 -0.18
N PHE A 212 13.74 11.41 -0.16
CA PHE A 212 12.95 11.78 1.03
C PHE A 212 11.51 11.24 0.99
N ILE A 213 11.01 10.87 -0.18
CA ILE A 213 9.79 10.07 -0.37
C ILE A 213 10.07 8.96 -1.39
N GLY A 214 9.41 7.82 -1.24
CA GLY A 214 9.51 6.64 -2.10
C GLY A 214 8.47 5.58 -1.74
N GLU A 215 8.56 4.39 -2.33
CA GLU A 215 7.66 3.26 -2.04
C GLU A 215 8.05 2.58 -0.72
N ASP A 216 7.10 2.47 0.20
CA ASP A 216 7.24 1.76 1.49
C ASP A 216 5.95 0.98 1.80
N PRO A 217 5.75 -0.18 1.15
CA PRO A 217 4.55 -0.97 1.34
C PRO A 217 4.60 -1.68 2.69
N GLN A 218 3.42 -1.94 3.26
CA GLN A 218 3.29 -2.76 4.45
C GLN A 218 3.61 -4.23 4.15
N GLY A 219 4.39 -4.86 5.02
CA GLY A 219 4.82 -6.26 4.85
C GLY A 219 5.87 -6.47 3.74
N ARG A 220 5.94 -7.70 3.22
CA ARG A 220 6.90 -8.05 2.16
C ARG A 220 6.40 -7.50 0.81
N PRO A 221 7.21 -6.75 0.05
CA PRO A 221 6.78 -6.21 -1.24
C PRO A 221 6.40 -7.30 -2.24
N GLY A 222 5.28 -7.10 -2.92
CA GLY A 222 4.84 -7.95 -4.03
C GLY A 222 5.47 -7.58 -5.39
N ASN A 223 6.02 -6.36 -5.51
CA ASN A 223 6.65 -5.84 -6.73
C ASN A 223 8.17 -6.08 -6.72
N LEU A 224 8.76 -6.32 -7.90
CA LEU A 224 10.16 -6.73 -8.05
C LEU A 224 11.16 -5.69 -7.52
N LEU A 225 11.06 -4.44 -7.96
CA LEU A 225 12.05 -3.42 -7.62
C LEU A 225 12.10 -3.07 -6.11
N PRO A 226 10.96 -2.85 -5.41
CA PRO A 226 10.98 -2.67 -3.96
C PRO A 226 11.51 -3.90 -3.22
N LEU A 227 11.23 -5.11 -3.72
CA LEU A 227 11.79 -6.34 -3.16
C LEU A 227 13.32 -6.34 -3.25
N LEU A 228 13.88 -6.02 -4.43
CA LEU A 228 15.33 -5.92 -4.62
C LEU A 228 15.94 -4.83 -3.74
N ALA A 229 15.31 -3.65 -3.66
CA ALA A 229 15.78 -2.57 -2.80
C ALA A 229 15.81 -2.97 -1.32
N GLN A 230 14.75 -3.60 -0.80
CA GLN A 230 14.70 -4.04 0.60
C GLN A 230 15.67 -5.19 0.92
N ILE A 231 15.98 -6.05 -0.05
CA ILE A 231 17.04 -7.06 0.07
C ILE A 231 18.40 -6.35 0.18
N ALA A 232 18.71 -5.44 -0.74
CA ALA A 232 19.98 -4.71 -0.73
C ALA A 232 20.14 -3.82 0.52
N GLY A 233 19.03 -3.25 1.03
CA GLY A 233 18.99 -2.49 2.28
C GLY A 233 19.01 -3.35 3.55
N GLY A 234 19.00 -4.68 3.44
CA GLY A 234 19.07 -5.61 4.57
C GLY A 234 17.81 -5.71 5.44
N ARG A 235 16.70 -5.12 5.01
CA ARG A 235 15.37 -5.23 5.65
C ARG A 235 14.80 -6.63 5.45
N ILE A 236 15.01 -7.20 4.26
CA ILE A 236 14.70 -8.60 3.96
C ILE A 236 15.93 -9.46 4.22
N LYS A 237 15.80 -10.44 5.12
CA LYS A 237 16.90 -11.34 5.51
C LYS A 237 17.14 -12.50 4.56
N ASP A 238 16.12 -12.88 3.79
CA ASP A 238 16.24 -13.88 2.72
C ASP A 238 16.59 -13.17 1.40
N PRO A 239 17.86 -13.21 0.95
CA PRO A 239 18.31 -12.45 -0.19
C PRO A 239 17.98 -13.12 -1.53
N GLU A 240 17.42 -14.34 -1.53
CA GLU A 240 17.14 -15.04 -2.78
C GLU A 240 15.86 -14.50 -3.45
N VAL A 241 16.03 -14.02 -4.68
CA VAL A 241 14.93 -13.55 -5.52
C VAL A 241 14.36 -14.73 -6.31
N LYS A 242 13.04 -14.89 -6.27
CA LYS A 242 12.36 -15.92 -7.07
C LYS A 242 11.97 -15.34 -8.42
N VAL A 243 12.57 -15.83 -9.50
CA VAL A 243 12.26 -15.47 -10.88
C VAL A 243 11.24 -16.48 -11.43
N PHE A 244 10.04 -16.00 -11.74
CA PHE A 244 8.92 -16.85 -12.15
C PHE A 244 8.95 -17.11 -13.67
N GLY A 245 9.44 -18.28 -14.07
CA GLY A 245 9.54 -18.72 -15.46
C GLY A 245 10.76 -18.15 -16.20
N ASN A 246 11.30 -18.95 -17.12
CA ASN A 246 12.43 -18.62 -17.99
C ASN A 246 12.24 -19.18 -19.41
N ASP A 247 11.00 -19.50 -19.78
CA ASP A 247 10.61 -20.17 -21.02
C ASP A 247 9.49 -19.39 -21.75
N TYR A 248 9.28 -18.11 -21.38
CA TYR A 248 8.40 -17.22 -22.12
C TYR A 248 9.00 -16.87 -23.49
N PRO A 249 8.17 -16.52 -24.50
CA PRO A 249 8.64 -16.09 -25.82
C PRO A 249 9.18 -14.65 -25.77
N THR A 250 10.20 -14.42 -24.94
CA THR A 250 10.86 -13.13 -24.70
C THR A 250 12.39 -13.28 -24.81
N PRO A 251 13.18 -12.20 -24.96
CA PRO A 251 14.60 -12.31 -25.31
C PRO A 251 15.46 -13.17 -24.38
N ASP A 252 15.16 -13.22 -23.08
CA ASP A 252 15.87 -14.02 -22.09
C ASP A 252 14.98 -15.08 -21.39
N GLY A 253 13.78 -15.31 -21.93
CA GLY A 253 12.80 -16.25 -21.40
C GLY A 253 12.03 -15.77 -20.18
N THR A 254 12.37 -14.63 -19.57
CA THR A 254 11.62 -14.05 -18.44
C THR A 254 10.61 -13.01 -18.89
N CYS A 255 9.58 -12.75 -18.08
CA CYS A 255 8.55 -11.75 -18.41
C CYS A 255 9.15 -10.35 -18.65
N VAL A 256 8.60 -9.65 -19.65
CA VAL A 256 8.92 -8.27 -20.02
C VAL A 256 7.81 -7.34 -19.53
N ARG A 257 8.20 -6.20 -18.93
CA ARG A 257 7.28 -5.16 -18.46
C ARG A 257 7.79 -3.80 -18.87
N ASP A 258 6.89 -2.89 -19.21
CA ASP A 258 7.25 -1.48 -19.40
C ASP A 258 7.30 -0.74 -18.06
N TYR A 259 8.52 -0.44 -17.64
CA TYR A 259 8.76 0.37 -16.45
C TYR A 259 8.89 1.85 -16.83
N LEU A 260 8.20 2.69 -16.07
CA LEU A 260 8.32 4.15 -16.13
C LEU A 260 8.64 4.72 -14.76
N HIS A 261 9.31 5.86 -14.73
CA HIS A 261 9.66 6.51 -13.47
C HIS A 261 8.43 7.13 -12.82
N VAL A 262 8.29 6.99 -11.50
CA VAL A 262 7.12 7.48 -10.75
C VAL A 262 6.95 9.01 -10.86
N MET A 263 8.03 9.76 -11.03
CA MET A 263 7.96 11.20 -11.31
C MET A 263 7.41 11.51 -12.70
N ASP A 264 7.71 10.71 -13.73
CA ASP A 264 7.07 10.86 -15.05
C ASP A 264 5.58 10.55 -14.92
N LEU A 265 5.26 9.45 -14.25
CA LEU A 265 3.87 9.07 -14.01
C LEU A 265 3.10 10.19 -13.27
N ALA A 266 3.70 10.79 -12.24
CA ALA A 266 3.11 11.89 -11.49
C ALA A 266 2.91 13.15 -12.35
N LYS A 267 3.87 13.50 -13.21
CA LYS A 267 3.71 14.56 -14.22
C LYS A 267 2.56 14.27 -15.18
N GLY A 268 2.39 13.01 -15.59
CA GLY A 268 1.25 12.56 -16.40
C GLY A 268 -0.10 12.85 -15.75
N HIS A 269 -0.20 12.77 -14.41
CA HIS A 269 -1.42 13.15 -13.70
C HIS A 269 -1.68 14.64 -13.73
N LEU A 270 -0.65 15.47 -13.56
CA LEU A 270 -0.79 16.92 -13.65
C LEU A 270 -1.29 17.34 -15.04
N ILE A 271 -0.70 16.77 -16.09
CA ILE A 271 -1.11 17.03 -17.48
C ILE A 271 -2.56 16.60 -17.72
N ALA A 272 -2.94 15.40 -17.27
CA ALA A 272 -4.30 14.91 -17.41
C ALA A 272 -5.31 15.70 -16.56
N LEU A 273 -4.91 16.17 -15.38
CA LEU A 273 -5.72 17.05 -14.54
C LEU A 273 -5.99 18.38 -15.24
N ASP A 274 -4.96 18.99 -15.85
CA ASP A 274 -5.14 20.21 -16.66
C ASP A 274 -6.05 19.94 -17.88
N ALA A 275 -6.00 18.73 -18.47
CA ALA A 275 -6.89 18.34 -19.56
C ALA A 275 -8.38 18.21 -19.15
N LEU A 276 -8.70 18.12 -17.85
CA LEU A 276 -10.08 18.13 -17.34
C LEU A 276 -10.68 19.54 -17.24
N ALA A 277 -9.90 20.59 -17.48
CA ALA A 277 -10.39 21.96 -17.45
C ALA A 277 -11.45 22.22 -18.54
N PRO A 278 -12.47 23.07 -18.29
CA PRO A 278 -13.55 23.34 -19.26
C PRO A 278 -13.06 23.76 -20.66
N GLU A 279 -11.99 24.55 -20.70
CA GLU A 279 -11.33 25.11 -21.88
C GLU A 279 -10.44 24.11 -22.64
N SER A 280 -10.18 22.93 -22.05
CA SER A 280 -9.38 21.89 -22.69
C SER A 280 -10.07 21.35 -23.95
N LYS A 281 -9.29 21.27 -25.03
CA LYS A 281 -9.70 20.72 -26.33
C LYS A 281 -9.47 19.22 -26.44
N VAL A 282 -8.94 18.58 -25.39
CA VAL A 282 -8.65 17.15 -25.39
C VAL A 282 -9.90 16.30 -25.64
N PHE A 283 -11.09 16.80 -25.33
CA PHE A 283 -12.35 16.11 -25.61
C PHE A 283 -13.00 16.48 -26.96
N ASP A 284 -12.44 17.42 -27.72
CA ASP A 284 -13.05 17.89 -28.99
C ASP A 284 -13.03 16.81 -30.08
N ASN A 285 -12.18 15.81 -29.94
CA ASN A 285 -12.05 14.67 -30.86
C ASN A 285 -12.62 13.36 -30.29
N CYS A 286 -13.49 13.44 -29.28
CA CYS A 286 -14.32 12.29 -28.89
C CYS A 286 -15.27 11.90 -30.05
N PRO A 287 -15.59 10.61 -30.20
CA PRO A 287 -16.49 10.13 -31.26
C PRO A 287 -17.93 10.61 -31.10
N ASP A 288 -18.31 10.99 -29.87
CA ASP A 288 -19.62 11.50 -29.48
C ASP A 288 -19.47 12.64 -28.46
N GLU A 289 -20.57 13.08 -27.85
CA GLU A 289 -20.56 14.18 -26.88
C GLU A 289 -19.94 13.80 -25.52
N ALA A 290 -19.65 12.52 -25.27
CA ALA A 290 -19.13 12.07 -23.99
C ALA A 290 -17.68 12.50 -23.77
N ARG A 291 -17.42 13.06 -22.59
CA ARG A 291 -16.10 13.55 -22.19
C ARG A 291 -15.35 12.52 -21.36
N TYR A 292 -15.18 11.35 -21.94
CA TYR A 292 -14.39 10.25 -21.39
C TYR A 292 -13.21 9.92 -22.30
N LYS A 293 -12.02 9.76 -21.72
CA LYS A 293 -10.84 9.24 -22.43
C LYS A 293 -10.00 8.32 -21.57
N ALA A 294 -9.25 7.43 -22.21
CA ALA A 294 -8.24 6.61 -21.55
C ALA A 294 -6.89 6.76 -22.24
N TYR A 295 -5.81 6.77 -21.45
CA TYR A 295 -4.44 6.90 -21.95
C TYR A 295 -3.50 5.90 -21.30
N ASN A 296 -2.63 5.31 -22.09
CA ASN A 296 -1.50 4.52 -21.61
C ASN A 296 -0.41 5.45 -21.10
N LEU A 297 -0.05 5.29 -19.82
CA LEU A 297 1.13 5.93 -19.25
C LEU A 297 2.21 4.87 -19.06
N GLY A 298 3.05 4.72 -20.08
CA GLY A 298 4.22 3.86 -20.14
C GLY A 298 5.37 4.52 -20.89
N SER A 299 6.55 3.92 -20.87
CA SER A 299 7.73 4.43 -21.57
C SER A 299 7.83 3.96 -23.03
N GLY A 300 7.05 2.94 -23.41
CA GLY A 300 7.18 2.25 -24.69
C GLY A 300 8.37 1.29 -24.77
N ARG A 301 9.08 1.07 -23.66
CA ARG A 301 10.27 0.23 -23.58
C ARG A 301 10.07 -0.91 -22.58
N GLY A 302 10.09 -2.14 -23.07
CA GLY A 302 10.01 -3.34 -22.25
C GLY A 302 11.35 -3.75 -21.65
N PHE A 303 11.36 -4.11 -20.37
CA PHE A 303 12.51 -4.69 -19.67
C PHE A 303 12.15 -6.04 -19.06
N SER A 304 13.02 -7.03 -19.25
CA SER A 304 12.89 -8.35 -18.67
C SER A 304 13.21 -8.36 -17.17
N VAL A 305 12.78 -9.40 -16.44
CA VAL A 305 13.10 -9.56 -15.01
C VAL A 305 14.62 -9.55 -14.77
N LEU A 306 15.40 -10.21 -15.63
CA LEU A 306 16.86 -10.28 -15.46
C LEU A 306 17.53 -8.95 -15.76
N GLN A 307 17.06 -8.19 -16.74
CA GLN A 307 17.54 -6.82 -17.00
C GLN A 307 17.30 -5.91 -15.78
N MET A 308 16.14 -6.03 -15.11
CA MET A 308 15.86 -5.27 -13.89
C MET A 308 16.79 -5.64 -12.74
N ILE A 309 17.05 -6.94 -12.55
CA ILE A 309 17.98 -7.43 -11.51
C ILE A 309 19.39 -6.89 -11.78
N GLU A 310 19.85 -6.92 -13.03
CA GLU A 310 21.17 -6.41 -13.41
C GLU A 310 21.29 -4.89 -13.23
N ALA A 311 20.27 -4.13 -13.64
CA ALA A 311 20.26 -2.68 -13.43
C ALA A 311 20.32 -2.32 -11.94
N MET A 312 19.56 -3.04 -11.10
CA MET A 312 19.61 -2.82 -9.66
C MET A 312 20.94 -3.27 -9.06
N ARG A 313 21.54 -4.37 -9.54
CA ARG A 313 22.89 -4.83 -9.14
C ARG A 313 23.93 -3.75 -9.40
N LYS A 314 23.94 -3.18 -10.61
CA LYS A 314 24.86 -2.11 -11.01
C LYS A 314 24.77 -0.89 -10.10
N VAL A 315 23.55 -0.46 -9.77
CA VAL A 315 23.30 0.75 -8.96
C VAL A 315 23.58 0.52 -7.47
N SER A 316 23.12 -0.59 -6.91
CA SER A 316 23.23 -0.85 -5.47
C SER A 316 24.59 -1.45 -5.07
N GLY A 317 25.31 -2.04 -6.01
CA GLY A 317 26.50 -2.86 -5.74
C GLY A 317 26.19 -4.19 -5.04
N PHE A 318 24.90 -4.53 -4.86
CA PHE A 318 24.49 -5.74 -4.16
C PHE A 318 24.43 -6.94 -5.11
N ASP A 319 25.06 -8.05 -4.72
CA ASP A 319 25.05 -9.29 -5.48
C ASP A 319 23.76 -10.08 -5.27
N PHE A 320 22.72 -9.73 -6.04
CA PHE A 320 21.44 -10.42 -6.00
C PHE A 320 21.56 -11.88 -6.46
N LYS A 321 21.24 -12.81 -5.56
CA LYS A 321 21.04 -14.22 -5.87
C LYS A 321 19.60 -14.45 -6.28
N TYR A 322 19.39 -15.29 -7.28
CA TYR A 322 18.05 -15.64 -7.72
C TYR A 322 17.95 -17.09 -8.16
N SER A 323 16.76 -17.67 -7.99
CA SER A 323 16.40 -18.99 -8.47
C SER A 323 15.27 -18.88 -9.49
N ILE A 324 15.38 -19.63 -10.58
CA ILE A 324 14.31 -19.77 -11.56
C ILE A 324 13.31 -20.80 -11.01
N ILE A 325 12.06 -20.40 -10.90
CA ILE A 325 10.96 -21.27 -10.48
C ILE A 325 9.86 -21.32 -11.54
N GLY A 326 8.84 -22.17 -11.34
CA GLY A 326 7.71 -22.26 -12.25
C GLY A 326 7.00 -20.93 -12.50
N ARG A 327 6.34 -20.81 -13.65
CA ARG A 327 5.54 -19.63 -14.00
C ARG A 327 4.49 -19.34 -12.93
N ARG A 328 4.30 -18.06 -12.64
CA ARG A 328 3.21 -17.61 -11.77
C ARG A 328 1.94 -17.46 -12.59
N ARG A 329 0.84 -18.01 -12.07
CA ARG A 329 -0.48 -17.89 -12.72
C ARG A 329 -0.84 -16.41 -12.91
N GLY A 330 -1.22 -16.06 -14.13
CA GLY A 330 -1.61 -14.70 -14.51
C GLY A 330 -0.48 -13.81 -15.02
N ASP A 331 0.79 -14.26 -15.00
CA ASP A 331 1.88 -13.52 -15.64
C ASP A 331 1.80 -13.62 -17.18
N VAL A 332 1.69 -12.46 -17.82
CA VAL A 332 1.71 -12.28 -19.27
C VAL A 332 3.17 -12.19 -19.75
N PRO A 333 3.53 -12.73 -20.94
CA PRO A 333 4.91 -12.69 -21.42
C PRO A 333 5.48 -11.26 -21.54
N ASP A 334 4.75 -10.36 -22.19
CA ASP A 334 5.15 -8.98 -22.45
C ASP A 334 3.96 -8.04 -22.22
N LEU A 335 4.21 -6.93 -21.53
CA LEU A 335 3.25 -5.85 -21.30
C LEU A 335 3.94 -4.51 -21.56
N THR A 336 4.29 -4.25 -22.83
CA THR A 336 4.90 -2.99 -23.26
C THR A 336 3.86 -2.02 -23.81
N ALA A 337 3.86 -0.76 -23.36
CA ALA A 337 2.86 0.23 -23.77
C ALA A 337 3.12 0.76 -25.18
N ASP A 338 2.08 1.10 -25.93
CA ASP A 338 2.18 2.13 -26.95
C ASP A 338 1.77 3.49 -26.31
N PRO A 339 2.70 4.44 -26.09
CA PRO A 339 2.38 5.73 -25.49
C PRO A 339 1.98 6.80 -26.52
N THR A 340 1.87 6.46 -27.81
CA THR A 340 1.72 7.43 -28.90
C THR A 340 0.49 8.34 -28.73
N LEU A 341 -0.62 7.80 -28.22
CA LEU A 341 -1.83 8.59 -28.01
C LEU A 341 -1.65 9.65 -26.91
N ALA A 342 -1.07 9.26 -25.77
CA ALA A 342 -0.77 10.17 -24.67
C ALA A 342 0.23 11.26 -25.09
N GLU A 343 1.25 10.90 -25.87
CA GLU A 343 2.18 11.88 -26.44
C GLU A 343 1.47 12.87 -27.35
N LYS A 344 0.64 12.37 -28.28
CA LYS A 344 -0.02 13.20 -29.28
C LYS A 344 -1.05 14.16 -28.68
N GLU A 345 -1.86 13.70 -27.74
CA GLU A 345 -3.00 14.48 -27.24
C GLU A 345 -2.71 15.23 -25.95
N LEU A 346 -1.85 14.69 -25.09
CA LEU A 346 -1.50 15.30 -23.80
C LEU A 346 -0.10 15.91 -23.80
N GLY A 347 0.76 15.58 -24.77
CA GLY A 347 2.18 15.94 -24.73
C GLY A 347 2.98 15.12 -23.70
N PHE A 348 2.43 14.01 -23.21
CA PHE A 348 3.08 13.16 -22.22
C PHE A 348 4.29 12.44 -22.81
N LYS A 349 5.45 12.53 -22.14
CA LYS A 349 6.68 11.82 -22.48
C LYS A 349 7.37 11.34 -21.21
N THR A 350 8.08 10.23 -21.31
CA THR A 350 8.95 9.75 -20.23
C THR A 350 10.36 10.32 -20.43
N GLU A 351 10.98 10.81 -19.36
CA GLU A 351 12.30 11.45 -19.38
C GLU A 351 13.37 10.54 -18.78
N TYR A 352 12.98 9.63 -17.89
CA TYR A 352 13.90 8.85 -17.10
C TYR A 352 14.08 7.43 -17.66
N ASP A 353 15.31 6.92 -17.60
CA ASP A 353 15.69 5.57 -18.01
C ASP A 353 15.69 4.58 -16.83
N LEU A 354 15.89 3.29 -17.14
CA LEU A 354 15.91 2.22 -16.14
C LEU A 354 16.99 2.44 -15.07
N GLU A 355 18.17 2.92 -15.47
CA GLU A 355 19.27 3.17 -14.54
C GLU A 355 18.90 4.28 -13.55
N THR A 356 18.25 5.36 -14.02
CA THR A 356 17.71 6.41 -13.15
C THR A 356 16.63 5.89 -12.21
N MET A 357 15.68 5.08 -12.70
CA MET A 357 14.68 4.44 -11.84
C MET A 357 15.32 3.63 -10.72
N CYS A 358 16.33 2.80 -11.04
CA CYS A 358 17.03 2.01 -10.02
C CYS A 358 17.82 2.91 -9.06
N ARG A 359 18.51 3.94 -9.57
CA ARG A 359 19.29 4.91 -8.77
C ARG A 359 18.43 5.64 -7.75
N ASP A 360 17.32 6.20 -8.17
CA ASP A 360 16.50 7.03 -7.30
C ASP A 360 15.78 6.16 -6.26
N LEU A 361 15.33 4.95 -6.65
CA LEU A 361 14.83 3.94 -5.71
C LEU A 361 15.89 3.53 -4.68
N TRP A 362 17.12 3.26 -5.11
CA TRP A 362 18.20 2.89 -4.20
C TRP A 362 18.56 4.03 -3.24
N ASN A 363 18.63 5.26 -3.75
CA ASN A 363 18.86 6.46 -2.94
C ASN A 363 17.77 6.64 -1.86
N TRP A 364 16.50 6.41 -2.19
CA TRP A 364 15.42 6.34 -1.21
C TRP A 364 15.67 5.25 -0.16
N GLN A 365 15.86 4.00 -0.59
CA GLN A 365 15.96 2.87 0.32
C GLN A 365 17.20 2.92 1.23
N ALA A 366 18.32 3.42 0.70
CA ALA A 366 19.57 3.57 1.45
C ALA A 366 19.47 4.65 2.55
N LYS A 367 18.77 5.75 2.27
CA LYS A 367 18.50 6.81 3.26
C LYS A 367 17.40 6.43 4.25
N ASN A 368 16.52 5.51 3.86
CA ASN A 368 15.33 5.11 4.62
C ASN A 368 15.28 3.58 4.75
N PRO A 369 16.24 2.96 5.46
CA PRO A 369 16.37 1.50 5.53
C PRO A 369 15.12 0.82 6.12
N GLN A 370 14.38 1.51 7.00
CA GLN A 370 13.11 1.06 7.58
C GLN A 370 11.89 1.75 6.96
N GLY A 371 12.06 2.42 5.82
CA GLY A 371 11.00 3.20 5.21
C GLY A 371 10.72 4.50 5.98
N TYR A 372 9.45 4.86 6.15
CA TYR A 372 9.06 6.07 6.87
C TYR A 372 9.09 5.92 8.40
N ASP A 373 9.18 4.68 8.91
CA ASP A 373 9.34 4.39 10.33
C ASP A 373 10.77 4.71 10.78
N THR A 374 11.03 5.99 11.04
CA THR A 374 12.22 6.40 11.79
C THR A 374 11.87 6.44 13.26
N GLN A 375 12.25 5.41 14.03
CA GLN A 375 12.69 5.69 15.39
C GLN A 375 13.84 6.68 15.24
N GLU A 376 13.70 7.89 15.78
CA GLU A 376 14.76 8.90 15.80
C GLU A 376 16.06 8.28 16.28
N SER A 377 16.95 7.98 15.34
CA SER A 377 18.29 7.54 15.63
C SER A 377 19.12 8.78 15.94
N GLN A 378 18.86 9.41 17.08
CA GLN A 378 19.89 10.19 17.77
C GLN A 378 20.91 9.21 18.35
N VAL A 379 21.74 8.62 17.49
CA VAL A 379 22.97 7.97 17.94
C VAL A 379 24.08 8.51 17.05
N ALA A 380 24.70 9.59 17.51
CA ALA A 380 26.02 9.98 17.04
C ALA A 380 26.98 8.78 17.20
N PRO A 381 27.90 8.53 16.25
CA PRO A 381 28.80 7.39 16.34
C PRO A 381 29.79 7.60 17.48
N LEU A 382 29.55 6.94 18.63
CA LEU A 382 30.54 6.78 19.68
C LEU A 382 31.64 5.84 19.17
N ARG A 383 32.83 6.40 18.93
CA ARG A 383 34.07 5.65 18.74
C ARG A 383 34.31 4.77 19.98
N LEU A 384 34.20 3.46 19.82
CA LEU A 384 34.65 2.51 20.84
C LEU A 384 36.17 2.32 20.72
N GLN A 385 36.91 2.86 21.69
CA GLN A 385 38.26 2.40 21.99
C GLN A 385 38.18 0.96 22.52
N GLN A 386 38.98 0.08 21.92
CA GLN A 386 39.20 -1.27 22.41
C GLN A 386 39.90 -1.22 23.78
N SER A 387 39.25 -1.78 24.80
CA SER A 387 39.96 -2.29 25.98
C SER A 387 39.24 -3.53 26.53
N GLN A 388 39.90 -4.67 26.29
CA GLN A 388 39.88 -5.94 27.01
C GLN A 388 38.77 -6.17 28.05
N LEU A 389 37.78 -6.99 27.69
CA LEU A 389 37.06 -7.87 28.62
C LEU A 389 36.87 -9.23 27.95
N SER A 390 37.49 -10.25 28.54
CA SER A 390 37.45 -11.64 28.12
C SER A 390 36.09 -12.26 28.40
N PHE A 391 35.41 -12.77 27.38
CA PHE A 391 34.26 -13.65 27.55
C PHE A 391 34.66 -15.10 27.28
N LYS A 392 34.54 -15.95 28.29
CA LYS A 392 34.54 -17.42 28.13
C LYS A 392 33.16 -17.86 27.63
N PRO A 393 33.07 -18.81 26.67
CA PRO A 393 31.79 -19.37 26.27
C PRO A 393 31.29 -20.33 27.36
N LEU A 394 30.12 -20.06 27.93
CA LEU A 394 29.41 -20.99 28.78
C LEU A 394 28.41 -21.77 27.93
N SER A 395 28.63 -23.08 27.88
CA SER A 395 27.76 -24.09 27.29
C SER A 395 26.36 -24.03 27.88
N ILE A 396 25.34 -24.09 27.04
CA ILE A 396 23.96 -24.35 27.44
C ILE A 396 23.91 -25.80 27.94
N GLN A 397 24.08 -26.00 29.24
CA GLN A 397 23.61 -27.18 29.93
C GLN A 397 22.33 -26.80 30.67
N SER A 398 21.31 -27.61 30.40
CA SER A 398 20.05 -27.74 31.14
C SER A 398 20.12 -27.24 32.57
N LEU A 399 19.31 -26.24 32.92
CA LEU A 399 19.07 -25.89 34.32
C LEU A 399 17.59 -25.63 34.58
N ASN A 400 17.12 -26.46 35.52
CA ASN A 400 15.80 -26.50 36.10
C ASN A 400 15.46 -25.14 36.74
N MET A 401 14.23 -24.71 36.50
CA MET A 401 13.63 -23.54 37.13
C MET A 401 13.53 -23.73 38.64
N THR A 402 14.25 -22.91 39.41
CA THR A 402 13.86 -22.55 40.78
C THR A 402 14.31 -21.11 41.08
N HIS A 403 13.32 -20.28 41.42
CA HIS A 403 13.33 -18.95 42.05
C HIS A 403 13.67 -17.68 41.24
N ASP A 404 12.61 -16.85 41.16
CA ASP A 404 12.50 -15.39 41.22
C ASP A 404 13.27 -14.50 40.25
N TYR A 405 12.62 -14.24 39.10
CA TYR A 405 12.76 -12.98 38.37
C TYR A 405 11.39 -12.30 38.32
N VAL A 406 11.26 -11.11 38.92
CA VAL A 406 10.05 -10.28 38.89
C VAL A 406 10.20 -9.29 37.74
N GLY A 407 9.38 -9.44 36.69
CA GLY A 407 9.30 -8.53 35.56
C GLY A 407 7.87 -8.42 35.03
N ASP A 408 7.33 -7.21 35.13
CA ASP A 408 6.18 -6.58 34.46
C ASP A 408 4.98 -7.45 34.04
N GLY A 409 3.92 -7.43 34.86
CA GLY A 409 2.61 -8.02 34.54
C GLY A 409 1.68 -7.07 33.78
N PHE A 410 0.80 -7.65 32.93
CA PHE A 410 -0.24 -6.92 32.21
C PHE A 410 -1.58 -6.98 32.96
N TRP A 411 -2.41 -5.95 32.78
CA TRP A 411 -3.74 -5.86 33.41
C TRP A 411 -4.82 -6.28 32.42
N ILE A 412 -5.78 -7.09 32.88
CA ILE A 412 -6.93 -7.51 32.07
C ILE A 412 -8.21 -7.06 32.80
N ARG A 413 -9.10 -6.39 32.06
CA ARG A 413 -10.40 -5.92 32.57
C ARG A 413 -11.50 -6.88 32.13
N VAL A 414 -12.29 -7.38 33.08
CA VAL A 414 -13.45 -8.23 32.82
C VAL A 414 -14.66 -7.57 33.45
N GLY A 415 -15.53 -7.00 32.62
CA GLY A 415 -16.63 -6.15 33.07
C GLY A 415 -16.12 -4.86 33.73
N SER A 416 -16.72 -4.44 34.85
CA SER A 416 -16.35 -3.21 35.55
C SER A 416 -15.10 -3.33 36.44
N LYS A 417 -14.53 -4.53 36.63
CA LYS A 417 -13.38 -4.77 37.53
C LYS A 417 -12.08 -5.06 36.77
N VAL A 418 -10.97 -4.56 37.31
CA VAL A 418 -9.60 -4.74 36.79
C VAL A 418 -8.90 -5.83 37.60
N HIS A 419 -8.32 -6.81 36.91
CA HIS A 419 -7.58 -7.91 37.52
C HIS A 419 -6.11 -7.90 37.08
N THR A 420 -5.19 -8.18 38.01
CA THR A 420 -3.78 -8.39 37.73
C THR A 420 -3.56 -9.87 37.39
N ALA A 421 -2.93 -10.16 36.26
CA ALA A 421 -2.50 -11.52 35.92
C ALA A 421 -0.97 -11.52 35.76
N MET A 422 -0.28 -12.34 36.55
CA MET A 422 1.19 -12.41 36.51
C MET A 422 1.73 -13.53 35.63
N TYR A 423 0.98 -14.59 35.31
CA TYR A 423 1.46 -15.69 34.44
C TYR A 423 0.28 -16.50 33.86
N VAL A 424 0.44 -16.98 32.62
CA VAL A 424 -0.44 -18.01 32.03
C VAL A 424 0.46 -19.12 31.49
N SER A 425 0.34 -20.34 32.04
CA SER A 425 0.98 -21.54 31.49
C SER A 425 -0.07 -22.40 30.80
N VAL A 426 0.21 -22.82 29.57
CA VAL A 426 -0.64 -23.72 28.79
C VAL A 426 0.09 -25.04 28.61
N THR A 427 -0.51 -26.14 29.07
CA THR A 427 0.07 -27.49 28.96
C THR A 427 -0.86 -28.40 28.17
N ARG A 428 -0.30 -29.16 27.21
CA ARG A 428 -0.99 -30.16 26.40
C ARG A 428 -0.73 -31.55 26.96
N THR A 429 -1.80 -32.29 27.23
CA THR A 429 -1.72 -33.71 27.61
C THR A 429 -2.44 -34.53 26.56
N ASP A 430 -1.69 -35.40 25.87
CA ASP A 430 -2.24 -36.29 24.85
C ASP A 430 -2.69 -37.61 25.50
N HIS A 431 -3.98 -37.91 25.42
CA HIS A 431 -4.51 -39.25 25.68
C HIS A 431 -5.01 -39.88 24.37
N ASN A 432 -4.91 -41.21 24.28
CA ASN A 432 -5.10 -41.98 23.05
C ASN A 432 -6.31 -41.55 22.21
N ALA A 433 -6.07 -41.48 20.90
CA ALA A 433 -7.03 -41.32 19.79
C ALA A 433 -8.02 -40.14 19.93
N GLY A 434 -7.55 -38.96 19.49
CA GLY A 434 -8.43 -37.92 18.92
C GLY A 434 -8.96 -36.85 19.87
N THR A 435 -8.47 -36.76 21.12
CA THR A 435 -8.80 -35.63 22.00
C THR A 435 -7.57 -35.07 22.71
N SER A 436 -7.26 -33.80 22.45
CA SER A 436 -6.25 -33.03 23.19
C SER A 436 -6.93 -32.26 24.32
N GLN A 437 -6.48 -32.48 25.56
CA GLN A 437 -6.90 -31.64 26.69
C GLN A 437 -5.84 -30.57 26.98
N TRP A 438 -6.33 -29.34 27.13
CA TRP A 438 -5.52 -28.16 27.38
C TRP A 438 -5.87 -27.59 28.75
N HIS A 439 -4.85 -27.32 29.57
CA HIS A 439 -5.02 -26.70 30.88
C HIS A 439 -4.39 -25.31 30.88
N ALA A 440 -5.17 -24.30 31.24
CA ALA A 440 -4.70 -22.95 31.53
C ALA A 440 -4.96 -22.64 33.01
N GLN A 441 -3.91 -22.21 33.71
CA GLN A 441 -3.99 -21.72 35.08
C GLN A 441 -3.52 -20.27 35.12
N GLY A 442 -4.28 -19.42 35.80
CA GLY A 442 -3.94 -18.03 36.08
C GLY A 442 -4.10 -17.73 37.57
N LYS A 443 -3.24 -16.87 38.11
CA LYS A 443 -3.23 -16.47 39.53
C LYS A 443 -3.73 -15.03 39.67
N SER A 444 -4.80 -14.82 40.43
CA SER A 444 -5.22 -13.50 40.92
C SER A 444 -5.20 -13.53 42.45
N GLY A 445 -4.24 -12.87 43.10
CA GLY A 445 -4.04 -13.06 44.54
C GLY A 445 -3.71 -14.52 44.92
N VAL A 446 -4.40 -15.11 45.92
CA VAL A 446 -4.08 -16.43 46.52
C VAL A 446 -4.99 -17.58 46.03
N THR A 447 -5.88 -17.36 45.06
CA THR A 447 -6.83 -18.40 44.61
C THR A 447 -6.55 -18.83 43.17
N TRP A 448 -6.54 -20.15 42.92
CA TRP A 448 -6.37 -20.75 41.59
C TRP A 448 -7.71 -20.91 40.88
N HIS A 449 -7.80 -20.47 39.62
CA HIS A 449 -8.94 -20.74 38.75
C HIS A 449 -8.57 -21.80 37.71
N HIS A 450 -9.37 -22.86 37.62
CA HIS A 450 -9.23 -23.92 36.63
C HIS A 450 -10.25 -23.73 35.49
N LEU A 451 -9.77 -23.70 34.25
CA LEU A 451 -10.62 -23.78 33.06
C LEU A 451 -10.37 -25.14 32.39
N THR A 452 -11.42 -25.93 32.20
CA THR A 452 -11.39 -27.22 31.51
C THR A 452 -12.41 -27.22 30.38
N GLY A 453 -12.03 -27.68 29.19
CA GLY A 453 -12.93 -27.86 28.05
C GLY A 453 -12.52 -29.06 27.20
N ASN A 454 -13.52 -29.75 26.64
CA ASN A 454 -13.32 -30.83 25.67
C ASN A 454 -13.53 -30.28 24.24
N PHE A 455 -12.64 -30.67 23.31
CA PHE A 455 -12.73 -30.30 21.91
C PHE A 455 -13.21 -31.49 21.07
N SER A 456 -14.08 -31.25 20.08
CA SER A 456 -14.41 -32.20 19.02
C SER A 456 -13.82 -31.71 17.70
N ASP A 457 -13.17 -32.59 16.96
CA ASP A 457 -12.46 -32.28 15.71
C ASP A 457 -13.35 -31.61 14.66
N SER A 458 -13.14 -30.32 14.44
CA SER A 458 -13.40 -29.68 13.14
C SER A 458 -12.16 -28.90 12.72
N HIS A 459 -11.32 -29.56 11.95
CA HIS A 459 -10.04 -29.06 11.46
C HIS A 459 -10.22 -27.88 10.49
N TYR A 460 -9.68 -26.71 10.85
CA TYR A 460 -9.25 -25.69 9.90
C TYR A 460 -7.81 -25.29 10.25
N ALA A 461 -6.85 -25.98 9.67
CA ALA A 461 -5.45 -25.57 9.68
C ALA A 461 -5.14 -24.82 8.37
N ARG A 462 -4.84 -23.52 8.46
CA ARG A 462 -4.18 -22.76 7.37
C ARG A 462 -2.97 -22.05 7.96
N GLY A 463 -1.78 -22.30 7.38
CA GLY A 463 -0.57 -21.52 7.67
C GLY A 463 0.10 -21.76 9.02
N GLY A 464 -0.16 -22.89 9.70
CA GLY A 464 0.45 -23.19 11.00
C GLY A 464 -0.20 -22.48 12.19
N TRP A 465 -1.40 -21.93 12.02
CA TRP A 465 -2.20 -21.35 13.11
C TRP A 465 -3.39 -22.24 13.43
N GLU A 466 -3.70 -22.43 14.71
CA GLU A 466 -4.87 -23.18 15.18
C GLU A 466 -5.92 -22.22 15.74
N LEU A 467 -7.17 -22.33 15.25
CA LEU A 467 -8.30 -21.57 15.78
C LEU A 467 -8.87 -22.30 17.00
N VAL A 468 -8.76 -21.69 18.18
CA VAL A 468 -9.35 -22.17 19.42
C VAL A 468 -10.63 -21.40 19.72
N VAL A 469 -11.75 -22.11 19.77
CA VAL A 469 -13.04 -21.52 20.14
C VAL A 469 -13.34 -21.87 21.59
N ILE A 470 -13.31 -20.87 22.47
CA ILE A 470 -13.69 -21.06 23.88
C ILE A 470 -15.16 -20.69 24.04
N LYS A 471 -15.90 -21.57 24.71
CA LYS A 471 -17.29 -21.34 25.12
C LYS A 471 -17.29 -20.95 26.59
N ASP A 472 -18.13 -19.98 26.95
CA ASP A 472 -18.44 -19.69 28.35
C ASP A 472 -19.05 -20.93 29.04
N VAL A 473 -18.96 -20.99 30.37
CA VAL A 473 -19.44 -22.05 31.27
C VAL A 473 -20.92 -22.41 31.03
N ASN A 474 -21.70 -21.46 30.49
CA ASN A 474 -23.10 -21.65 30.11
C ASN A 474 -23.35 -21.96 28.62
N ASN A 475 -22.30 -22.21 27.83
CA ASN A 475 -22.34 -22.57 26.41
C ASN A 475 -22.97 -21.53 25.44
N THR A 476 -23.20 -20.29 25.89
CA THR A 476 -24.01 -19.29 25.16
C THR A 476 -23.23 -18.28 24.30
N ARG A 477 -21.92 -18.10 24.52
CA ARG A 477 -21.09 -17.22 23.68
C ARG A 477 -19.84 -17.95 23.18
N ARG A 478 -19.54 -17.76 21.89
CA ARG A 478 -18.33 -18.28 21.23
C ARG A 478 -17.37 -17.12 21.01
N LYS A 479 -16.12 -17.27 21.47
CA LYS A 479 -15.02 -16.38 21.06
C LYS A 479 -13.89 -17.23 20.49
N GLY A 480 -13.47 -16.88 19.27
CA GLY A 480 -12.39 -17.54 18.55
C GLY A 480 -11.06 -16.84 18.81
N TRP A 481 -10.01 -17.63 18.97
CA TRP A 481 -8.63 -17.22 19.24
C TRP A 481 -7.71 -17.90 18.25
N TYR A 482 -6.66 -17.23 17.79
CA TYR A 482 -5.66 -17.86 16.93
C TYR A 482 -4.39 -18.11 17.73
N LEU A 483 -3.94 -19.36 17.74
CA LEU A 483 -2.69 -19.79 18.37
C LEU A 483 -1.64 -20.09 17.30
N GLN A 484 -0.41 -19.62 17.51
CA GLN A 484 0.75 -20.06 16.74
C GLN A 484 1.68 -20.91 17.62
N PRO A 485 2.01 -22.14 17.19
CA PRO A 485 3.00 -22.96 17.87
C PRO A 485 4.41 -22.44 17.58
N HIS A 486 5.24 -22.35 18.62
CA HIS A 486 6.67 -22.06 18.50
C HIS A 486 7.46 -22.96 19.47
N GLY A 487 7.93 -24.11 18.98
CA GLY A 487 8.56 -25.13 19.83
C GLY A 487 7.54 -25.81 20.77
N LYS A 488 7.82 -25.85 22.09
CA LYS A 488 6.90 -26.38 23.12
C LYS A 488 5.96 -25.31 23.72
N SER A 489 5.95 -24.10 23.17
CA SER A 489 5.22 -22.95 23.71
C SER A 489 4.27 -22.36 22.66
N TYR A 490 3.23 -21.67 23.12
CA TYR A 490 2.18 -21.10 22.28
C TYR A 490 2.05 -19.59 22.54
N TYR A 491 1.91 -18.81 21.47
CA TYR A 491 1.64 -17.37 21.53
C TYR A 491 0.17 -17.09 21.22
N ILE A 492 -0.45 -16.16 21.97
CA ILE A 492 -1.85 -15.75 21.82
C ILE A 492 -1.90 -14.32 21.29
N THR A 493 -2.65 -14.10 20.21
CA THR A 493 -2.92 -12.75 19.66
C THR A 493 -4.40 -12.41 19.80
N PHE A 494 -4.69 -11.20 20.30
CA PHE A 494 -6.05 -10.66 20.45
C PHE A 494 -6.34 -9.76 19.24
N ASN A 495 -7.30 -10.10 18.39
CA ASN A 495 -7.72 -9.23 17.27
C ASN A 495 -9.19 -8.80 17.43
N GLY A 496 -9.42 -7.48 17.36
CA GLY A 496 -10.74 -6.86 17.13
C GLY A 496 -11.51 -6.42 18.37
N TRP A 497 -11.06 -5.36 19.07
CA TRP A 497 -11.87 -4.61 20.04
C TRP A 497 -11.48 -3.12 20.00
N ASP A 498 -12.34 -2.26 19.46
CA ASP A 498 -12.15 -0.80 19.31
C ASP A 498 -12.41 0.02 20.60
N ASP A 499 -12.51 -0.61 21.77
CA ASP A 499 -12.78 0.08 23.06
C ASP A 499 -11.85 -0.37 24.19
N VAL A 500 -10.55 -0.49 23.92
CA VAL A 500 -9.54 -0.67 24.98
C VAL A 500 -8.58 0.50 25.00
N LYS A 501 -8.84 1.45 25.90
CA LYS A 501 -7.91 2.52 26.25
C LYS A 501 -6.75 1.94 27.05
N LEU A 502 -5.58 1.81 26.43
CA LEU A 502 -4.31 1.48 27.08
C LEU A 502 -3.78 2.74 27.77
N GLU A 503 -3.91 2.82 29.09
CA GLU A 503 -3.24 3.84 29.89
C GLU A 503 -2.03 3.22 30.61
N ALA A 504 -0.83 3.58 30.16
CA ALA A 504 0.41 3.25 30.85
C ALA A 504 0.72 4.35 31.86
N ALA A 505 0.60 4.06 33.16
CA ALA A 505 1.05 4.95 34.21
C ALA A 505 2.30 4.37 34.88
N ARG A 506 3.43 5.09 34.80
CA ARG A 506 4.59 4.87 35.68
C ARG A 506 4.19 5.33 37.09
N LYS A 507 4.36 4.48 38.10
CA LYS A 507 4.32 4.95 39.49
C LYS A 507 5.73 5.39 39.89
N ALA A 508 5.80 6.58 40.48
CA ALA A 508 6.99 7.20 41.06
C ALA A 508 7.57 6.39 42.23
#